data_AF-A0A957T4K6-F1
#
_entry.id   AF-A0A957T4K6-F1
#
_cell.length_a   1.000
_cell.length_b   1.000
_cell.length_c   1.000
_cell.angle_alpha   90.00
_cell.angle_beta   90.00
_cell.angle_gamma   90.00
#
_symmetry.space_group_name_H-M   'P 1'
#
loop_
_entity.id
_entity.type
_entity.pdbx_description
1 polymer ?
#
loop_
_entity_poly.entity_id
_entity_poly.type
_entity_poly.pdbx_seq_one_letter_code
_entity_poly.pdbx_strand_id
1 'polypeptide(L)'
;VVLPQSSQCAIATTQGICPDETEDRTIAAIAADGLRVTLDAPLDFDHPGARDHQGHLDFLPHLLNTTRNVTLRSENPNGVRGHILLHGRAVVDLRYARLQDLGRTNIDILGEANQKGRYPLHAHHLIGPLVPPATGYQFAFVGNVVDFGEGNRTQQRKWAIAIHDSHYGLIAENIVDHAAGAGIVTEDGSETGNRFARNFVVRVIGGNNERTEDRDPGDNSKLGRAGVAYWFNGGGGNVIEENVAAAVAECTYCYGFKFDNVYNGELMIPSAPGADPHDGGGIMVDSYTIGLTDFVGNEAYAVPNGLTIWWVCTEWETPRDACTSTVKDFHVWHHHRWGYFAYETNQMLIDGFVARGDERVLANEYEDVTGLFLVDYFQRRTVVRNADLQGMATAIEAPVHRDVRGSAGRDVGQTWIEDSLLVAGTGIFVTSPSSTNGADDLAPQTTIIRNVRFAYPATRRGHHVRITGDGAASATSNNPTLRNDLLIVNYNGTANDDLYIVPAYHESTRCEADLGDCTASINSAYPAIAGGRIYPLIAEAPAIPTHMISFPTPTPGPTPTTMPGATPQPAHRLYLPAIGR
;
A
#
# COMPACT_ATOMS: atom_id res chain seq x y z
N VAL A 1 -17.62 -0.79 -20.80
CA VAL A 1 -16.23 -0.65 -20.32
C VAL A 1 -16.20 0.47 -19.32
N VAL A 2 -15.33 0.37 -18.32
CA VAL A 2 -15.08 1.41 -17.32
C VAL A 2 -13.69 1.98 -17.60
N LEU A 3 -13.60 3.31 -17.66
CA LEU A 3 -12.35 4.07 -17.71
C LEU A 3 -12.20 4.80 -16.37
N PRO A 4 -11.33 4.32 -15.46
CA PRO A 4 -11.15 4.95 -14.16
C PRO A 4 -10.62 6.38 -14.30
N GLN A 5 -11.04 7.26 -13.39
CA GLN A 5 -10.33 8.52 -13.18
C GLN A 5 -8.83 8.24 -13.04
N SER A 6 -8.02 9.07 -13.68
CA SER A 6 -6.58 8.95 -13.62
C SER A 6 -5.86 10.27 -13.45
N SER A 7 -6.59 11.38 -13.27
CA SER A 7 -6.04 12.69 -12.94
C SER A 7 -5.59 12.72 -11.48
N GLN A 8 -4.48 13.41 -11.19
CA GLN A 8 -4.10 13.71 -9.81
C GLN A 8 -4.98 14.83 -9.27
N CYS A 9 -5.58 14.63 -8.10
CA CYS A 9 -6.35 15.68 -7.46
C CYS A 9 -5.43 16.77 -6.87
N ALA A 10 -5.78 18.03 -7.10
CA ALA A 10 -5.10 19.19 -6.52
C ALA A 10 -5.81 19.64 -5.23
N ILE A 11 -5.59 18.92 -4.11
CA ILE A 11 -6.33 19.11 -2.85
C ILE A 11 -6.32 20.57 -2.38
N ALA A 12 -5.16 21.23 -2.43
CA ALA A 12 -5.04 22.60 -1.93
C ALA A 12 -5.91 23.56 -2.75
N THR A 13 -6.04 23.29 -4.05
CA THR A 13 -6.86 24.10 -4.98
C THR A 13 -8.35 23.77 -4.85
N THR A 14 -8.69 22.50 -4.67
CA THR A 14 -10.08 22.02 -4.62
C THR A 14 -10.68 22.02 -3.22
N GLN A 15 -9.95 22.53 -2.22
CA GLN A 15 -10.35 22.50 -0.81
C GLN A 15 -10.68 21.08 -0.32
N GLY A 16 -9.93 20.08 -0.81
CA GLY A 16 -10.12 18.67 -0.45
C GLY A 16 -11.27 17.97 -1.17
N ILE A 17 -11.83 18.55 -2.22
CA ILE A 17 -12.86 17.89 -3.04
C ILE A 17 -12.21 17.32 -4.30
N CYS A 18 -12.24 16.00 -4.46
CA CYS A 18 -11.73 15.32 -5.65
C CYS A 18 -12.93 14.70 -6.39
N PRO A 19 -13.40 15.30 -7.50
CA PRO A 19 -14.52 14.75 -8.25
C PRO A 19 -14.12 13.42 -8.89
N ASP A 20 -15.04 12.45 -8.87
CA ASP A 20 -14.90 11.20 -9.61
C ASP A 20 -15.12 11.44 -11.10
N GLU A 21 -14.05 11.35 -11.88
CA GLU A 21 -14.04 11.48 -13.35
C GLU A 21 -14.02 10.10 -14.04
N THR A 22 -14.39 9.03 -13.34
CA THR A 22 -14.53 7.69 -13.93
C THR A 22 -15.70 7.64 -14.91
N GLU A 23 -15.47 7.06 -16.08
CA GLU A 23 -16.46 7.02 -17.16
C GLU A 23 -16.87 5.61 -17.56
N ASP A 24 -18.17 5.40 -17.68
CA ASP A 24 -18.76 4.22 -18.31
C ASP A 24 -19.02 4.49 -19.80
N ARG A 25 -18.54 3.60 -20.67
CA ARG A 25 -18.73 3.67 -22.14
C ARG A 25 -19.03 2.31 -22.74
N THR A 26 -19.60 2.28 -23.94
CA THR A 26 -19.78 1.05 -24.72
C THR A 26 -18.76 1.00 -25.85
N ILE A 27 -18.12 -0.15 -26.07
CA ILE A 27 -17.30 -0.35 -27.27
C ILE A 27 -18.27 -0.54 -28.46
N ALA A 28 -18.32 0.43 -29.37
CA ALA A 28 -19.14 0.41 -30.56
C ALA A 28 -18.50 -0.39 -31.71
N ALA A 29 -17.17 -0.34 -31.82
CA ALA A 29 -16.42 -1.11 -32.81
C ALA A 29 -14.99 -1.41 -32.34
N ILE A 30 -14.42 -2.49 -32.87
CA ILE A 30 -13.00 -2.83 -32.70
C ILE A 30 -12.40 -2.86 -34.10
N ALA A 31 -11.27 -2.16 -34.30
CA ALA A 31 -10.57 -2.14 -35.57
C ALA A 31 -10.08 -3.54 -35.96
N ALA A 32 -9.90 -3.78 -37.26
CA ALA A 32 -9.49 -5.09 -37.78
C ALA A 32 -8.10 -5.56 -37.27
N ASP A 33 -7.24 -4.62 -36.85
CA ASP A 33 -5.94 -4.92 -36.24
C ASP A 33 -6.04 -5.28 -34.74
N GLY A 34 -7.20 -5.08 -34.11
CA GLY A 34 -7.42 -5.29 -32.68
C GLY A 34 -6.74 -4.26 -31.77
N LEU A 35 -6.15 -3.20 -32.33
CA LEU A 35 -5.35 -2.21 -31.60
C LEU A 35 -6.08 -0.89 -31.35
N ARG A 36 -7.27 -0.71 -31.94
CA ARG A 36 -8.12 0.46 -31.70
C ARG A 36 -9.55 0.04 -31.39
N VAL A 37 -10.10 0.66 -30.35
CA VAL A 37 -11.53 0.57 -30.02
C VAL A 37 -12.18 1.91 -30.34
N THR A 38 -13.42 1.87 -30.85
CA THR A 38 -14.28 3.04 -31.00
C THR A 38 -15.34 2.96 -29.91
N LEU A 39 -15.46 4.02 -29.11
CA LEU A 39 -16.50 4.13 -28.10
C LEU A 39 -17.81 4.64 -28.73
N ASP A 40 -18.92 4.38 -28.07
CA ASP A 40 -20.27 4.83 -28.46
C ASP A 40 -20.45 6.35 -28.38
N ALA A 41 -19.69 7.00 -27.51
CA ALA A 41 -19.56 8.45 -27.42
C ALA A 41 -18.11 8.85 -27.10
N PRO A 42 -17.69 10.09 -27.43
CA PRO A 42 -16.47 10.68 -26.89
C PRO A 42 -16.44 10.61 -25.35
N LEU A 43 -15.24 10.63 -24.78
CA LEU A 43 -15.03 10.79 -23.35
C LEU A 43 -15.33 12.24 -22.94
N ASP A 44 -15.89 12.41 -21.75
CA ASP A 44 -16.20 13.72 -21.18
C ASP A 44 -14.97 14.31 -20.46
N PHE A 45 -14.06 13.46 -19.97
CA PHE A 45 -12.87 13.83 -19.24
C PHE A 45 -11.59 13.32 -19.91
N ASP A 46 -10.47 13.99 -19.60
CA ASP A 46 -9.16 13.48 -19.95
C ASP A 46 -8.75 12.42 -18.92
N HIS A 47 -8.24 11.28 -19.41
CA HIS A 47 -7.65 10.24 -18.59
C HIS A 47 -6.12 10.22 -18.81
N PRO A 48 -5.34 11.14 -18.19
CA PRO A 48 -3.91 11.22 -18.41
C PRO A 48 -3.18 10.02 -17.81
N GLY A 49 -2.13 9.57 -18.48
CA GLY A 49 -1.13 8.68 -17.90
C GLY A 49 -0.06 9.45 -17.12
N ALA A 50 0.66 8.75 -16.23
CA ALA A 50 1.71 9.32 -15.42
C ALA A 50 3.05 9.38 -16.15
N ARG A 51 3.84 10.40 -15.81
CA ARG A 51 5.12 10.69 -16.48
C ARG A 51 6.26 10.82 -15.49
N ASP A 52 7.46 10.48 -15.94
CA ASP A 52 8.69 10.83 -15.23
C ASP A 52 8.99 12.34 -15.34
N HIS A 53 10.02 12.80 -14.62
CA HIS A 53 10.48 14.17 -14.62
C HIS A 53 11.00 14.65 -16.00
N GLN A 54 11.37 13.71 -16.87
CA GLN A 54 11.80 13.97 -18.25
C GLN A 54 10.62 14.04 -19.22
N GLY A 55 9.39 13.82 -18.74
CA GLY A 55 8.15 13.82 -19.51
C GLY A 55 7.89 12.51 -20.26
N HIS A 56 8.70 11.46 -20.05
CA HIS A 56 8.43 10.13 -20.56
C HIS A 56 7.16 9.57 -19.93
N LEU A 57 6.34 8.88 -20.71
CA LEU A 57 5.10 8.28 -20.24
C LEU A 57 5.40 6.89 -19.69
N ASP A 58 5.22 6.71 -18.38
CA ASP A 58 5.52 5.46 -17.67
C ASP A 58 4.27 4.60 -17.51
N PHE A 59 3.15 5.20 -17.08
CA PHE A 59 1.92 4.50 -16.75
C PHE A 59 0.72 5.06 -17.52
N LEU A 60 -0.22 4.18 -17.86
CA LEU A 60 -1.46 4.53 -18.53
C LEU A 60 -2.65 4.03 -17.71
N PRO A 61 -3.77 4.78 -17.70
CA PRO A 61 -4.99 4.30 -17.08
C PRO A 61 -5.49 3.03 -17.77
N HIS A 62 -6.17 2.20 -16.99
CA HIS A 62 -6.72 0.94 -17.46
C HIS A 62 -8.06 1.13 -18.16
N LEU A 63 -8.41 0.20 -19.06
CA LEU A 63 -9.73 0.08 -19.67
C LEU A 63 -10.37 -1.25 -19.26
N LEU A 64 -11.41 -1.21 -18.44
CA LEU A 64 -11.99 -2.41 -17.84
C LEU A 64 -13.16 -2.92 -18.68
N ASN A 65 -13.10 -4.18 -19.11
CA ASN A 65 -14.25 -4.85 -19.69
C ASN A 65 -15.11 -5.51 -18.61
N THR A 66 -16.27 -4.92 -18.32
CA THR A 66 -17.22 -5.37 -17.30
C THR A 66 -18.33 -6.29 -17.83
N THR A 67 -18.40 -6.55 -19.14
CA THR A 67 -19.43 -7.40 -19.74
C THR A 67 -19.18 -8.87 -19.44
N ARG A 68 -20.22 -9.60 -19.02
CA ARG A 68 -20.22 -11.06 -18.82
C ARG A 68 -21.50 -11.66 -19.39
N ASN A 69 -21.44 -12.93 -19.81
CA ASN A 69 -22.58 -13.64 -20.42
C ASN A 69 -23.55 -14.20 -19.37
N VAL A 70 -23.09 -14.39 -18.13
CA VAL A 70 -23.90 -14.84 -17.00
C VAL A 70 -23.97 -13.71 -15.99
N THR A 71 -25.18 -13.29 -15.65
CA THR A 71 -25.44 -12.26 -14.62
C THR A 71 -26.32 -12.83 -13.52
N LEU A 72 -25.83 -12.78 -12.29
CA LEU A 72 -26.60 -13.02 -11.08
C LEU A 72 -26.94 -11.66 -10.48
N ARG A 73 -28.23 -11.37 -10.30
CA ARG A 73 -28.69 -10.06 -9.84
C ARG A 73 -29.84 -10.14 -8.87
N SER A 74 -29.98 -9.09 -8.06
CA SER A 74 -31.18 -8.90 -7.26
C SER A 74 -32.38 -8.62 -8.17
N GLU A 75 -33.53 -9.21 -7.85
CA GLU A 75 -34.80 -8.90 -8.53
C GLU A 75 -35.19 -7.43 -8.31
N ASN A 76 -35.04 -6.93 -7.06
CA ASN A 76 -35.26 -5.54 -6.70
C ASN A 76 -33.97 -4.91 -6.13
N PRO A 77 -33.20 -4.15 -6.93
CA PRO A 77 -31.95 -3.52 -6.50
C PRO A 77 -32.17 -2.39 -5.46
N ASN A 78 -33.39 -1.85 -5.37
CA ASN A 78 -33.77 -0.81 -4.40
C ASN A 78 -34.54 -1.36 -3.18
N GLY A 79 -34.74 -2.68 -3.13
CA GLY A 79 -35.47 -3.36 -2.06
C GLY A 79 -34.59 -4.37 -1.32
N VAL A 80 -35.14 -5.55 -1.05
CA VAL A 80 -34.35 -6.65 -0.46
C VAL A 80 -33.49 -7.27 -1.55
N ARG A 81 -32.19 -7.00 -1.47
CA ARG A 81 -31.17 -7.54 -2.38
C ARG A 81 -30.80 -8.99 -2.05
N GLY A 82 -30.31 -9.72 -3.04
CA GLY A 82 -29.69 -11.03 -2.87
C GLY A 82 -28.27 -10.92 -2.32
N HIS A 83 -27.72 -12.01 -1.80
CA HIS A 83 -26.32 -12.15 -1.40
C HIS A 83 -25.89 -13.61 -1.65
N ILE A 84 -24.59 -13.85 -1.81
CA ILE A 84 -24.04 -15.19 -2.05
C ILE A 84 -23.17 -15.57 -0.87
N LEU A 85 -23.44 -16.73 -0.27
CA LEU A 85 -22.63 -17.32 0.79
C LEU A 85 -22.20 -18.73 0.38
N LEU A 86 -20.90 -18.98 0.41
CA LEU A 86 -20.25 -20.24 0.04
C LEU A 86 -19.50 -20.75 1.26
N HIS A 87 -19.75 -22.00 1.68
CA HIS A 87 -19.39 -22.47 3.01
C HIS A 87 -18.90 -23.92 3.05
N GLY A 88 -18.10 -24.23 4.07
CA GLY A 88 -17.79 -25.58 4.50
C GLY A 88 -16.96 -26.35 3.49
N ARG A 89 -17.35 -27.61 3.24
CA ARG A 89 -16.64 -28.53 2.33
C ARG A 89 -17.08 -28.41 0.86
N ALA A 90 -17.67 -27.27 0.47
CA ALA A 90 -18.14 -27.08 -0.90
C ALA A 90 -16.99 -27.04 -1.90
N VAL A 91 -17.22 -27.60 -3.09
CA VAL A 91 -16.36 -27.39 -4.27
C VAL A 91 -16.87 -26.13 -4.96
N VAL A 92 -16.06 -25.08 -4.99
CA VAL A 92 -16.46 -23.77 -5.48
C VAL A 92 -15.53 -23.33 -6.60
N ASP A 93 -16.11 -23.14 -7.78
CA ASP A 93 -15.43 -22.52 -8.92
C ASP A 93 -16.43 -21.56 -9.61
N LEU A 94 -16.28 -20.25 -9.34
CA LEU A 94 -17.10 -19.19 -9.92
C LEU A 94 -16.23 -18.35 -10.85
N ARG A 95 -16.52 -18.42 -12.16
CA ARG A 95 -15.75 -17.67 -13.17
C ARG A 95 -16.60 -16.86 -14.13
N TYR A 96 -16.06 -15.70 -14.51
CA TYR A 96 -16.58 -14.85 -15.58
C TYR A 96 -18.09 -14.55 -15.47
N ALA A 97 -18.58 -14.40 -14.23
CA ALA A 97 -19.95 -14.00 -13.95
C ALA A 97 -20.01 -12.53 -13.50
N ARG A 98 -21.10 -11.84 -13.84
CA ARG A 98 -21.43 -10.53 -13.26
C ARG A 98 -22.35 -10.73 -12.06
N LEU A 99 -21.94 -10.23 -10.90
CA LEU A 99 -22.69 -10.17 -9.66
C LEU A 99 -23.21 -8.73 -9.53
N GLN A 100 -24.42 -8.50 -10.04
CA GLN A 100 -24.98 -7.16 -10.20
C GLN A 100 -25.99 -6.85 -9.10
N ASP A 101 -25.87 -5.69 -8.48
CA ASP A 101 -26.83 -5.20 -7.50
C ASP A 101 -27.07 -6.20 -6.35
N LEU A 102 -26.05 -6.96 -5.92
CA LEU A 102 -26.11 -7.90 -4.78
C LEU A 102 -25.54 -7.27 -3.49
N GLY A 103 -25.66 -7.95 -2.36
CA GLY A 103 -25.23 -7.46 -1.06
C GLY A 103 -26.33 -6.70 -0.33
N ARG A 104 -26.38 -6.85 0.99
CA ARG A 104 -27.40 -6.24 1.85
C ARG A 104 -26.80 -5.49 3.03
N THR A 105 -25.63 -5.91 3.51
CA THR A 105 -24.91 -5.21 4.58
C THR A 105 -24.55 -3.80 4.08
N ASN A 106 -24.84 -2.78 4.88
CA ASN A 106 -24.44 -1.40 4.58
C ASN A 106 -23.35 -0.94 5.54
N ILE A 107 -22.84 0.26 5.28
CA ILE A 107 -21.71 0.82 6.01
C ILE A 107 -22.03 1.18 7.46
N ASP A 108 -23.32 1.23 7.84
CA ASP A 108 -23.75 1.53 9.20
C ASP A 108 -23.26 0.49 10.22
N ILE A 109 -23.36 0.82 11.51
CA ILE A 109 -23.04 -0.11 12.60
C ILE A 109 -23.83 -1.42 12.44
N LEU A 110 -23.16 -2.56 12.68
CA LEU A 110 -23.79 -3.87 12.57
C LEU A 110 -24.80 -4.06 13.70
N GLY A 111 -25.94 -4.68 13.38
CA GLY A 111 -27.02 -4.93 14.34
C GLY A 111 -28.19 -5.69 13.72
N GLU A 112 -29.34 -5.71 14.40
CA GLU A 112 -30.51 -6.45 13.92
C GLU A 112 -31.00 -5.97 12.54
N ALA A 113 -30.95 -4.66 12.30
CA ALA A 113 -31.35 -4.02 11.05
C ALA A 113 -30.26 -4.04 9.97
N ASN A 114 -28.98 -4.19 10.35
CA ASN A 114 -27.83 -4.26 9.45
C ASN A 114 -26.96 -5.48 9.82
N GLN A 115 -27.34 -6.65 9.30
CA GLN A 115 -26.68 -7.90 9.67
C GLN A 115 -25.31 -8.04 8.98
N LYS A 116 -24.33 -8.57 9.73
CA LYS A 116 -23.02 -8.99 9.19
C LYS A 116 -23.19 -10.10 8.14
N GLY A 117 -22.25 -10.20 7.20
CA GLY A 117 -22.09 -11.39 6.35
C GLY A 117 -23.00 -11.47 5.11
N ARG A 118 -23.65 -10.37 4.70
CA ARG A 118 -24.57 -10.35 3.55
C ARG A 118 -23.94 -9.64 2.35
N TYR A 119 -22.94 -10.25 1.72
CA TYR A 119 -22.14 -9.64 0.64
C TYR A 119 -22.46 -10.23 -0.75
N PRO A 120 -22.12 -9.53 -1.85
CA PRO A 120 -22.25 -10.05 -3.21
C PRO A 120 -21.55 -11.39 -3.44
N LEU A 121 -20.32 -11.55 -2.94
CA LEU A 121 -19.54 -12.77 -3.02
C LEU A 121 -18.82 -13.03 -1.70
N HIS A 122 -19.23 -14.07 -0.97
CA HIS A 122 -18.75 -14.35 0.37
C HIS A 122 -18.27 -15.81 0.48
N ALA A 123 -16.95 -15.99 0.59
CA ALA A 123 -16.37 -17.24 1.07
C ALA A 123 -16.40 -17.21 2.60
N HIS A 124 -17.33 -17.95 3.20
CA HIS A 124 -17.63 -17.92 4.63
C HIS A 124 -17.34 -19.28 5.25
N HIS A 125 -16.20 -19.39 5.93
CA HIS A 125 -15.71 -20.62 6.52
C HIS A 125 -15.61 -21.71 5.43
N LEU A 126 -15.09 -21.33 4.26
CA LEU A 126 -14.99 -22.17 3.08
C LEU A 126 -13.67 -22.94 3.13
N ILE A 127 -13.75 -24.08 3.81
CA ILE A 127 -12.64 -25.03 4.01
C ILE A 127 -12.29 -25.75 2.70
N GLY A 128 -13.25 -25.85 1.77
CA GLY A 128 -13.08 -26.59 0.52
C GLY A 128 -13.14 -28.11 0.71
N PRO A 129 -13.08 -28.88 -0.40
CA PRO A 129 -13.23 -30.32 -0.35
C PRO A 129 -12.09 -31.00 0.44
N LEU A 130 -12.39 -32.15 1.05
CA LEU A 130 -11.42 -32.94 1.83
C LEU A 130 -10.18 -33.34 1.02
N VAL A 131 -10.38 -33.63 -0.27
CA VAL A 131 -9.28 -33.85 -1.21
C VAL A 131 -9.09 -32.52 -1.96
N PRO A 132 -7.94 -31.84 -1.77
CA PRO A 132 -7.66 -30.61 -2.48
C PRO A 132 -7.82 -30.80 -4.00
N PRO A 133 -8.50 -29.87 -4.70
CA PRO A 133 -8.64 -29.96 -6.14
C PRO A 133 -7.28 -29.97 -6.84
N ALA A 134 -7.19 -30.58 -8.02
CA ALA A 134 -5.95 -30.63 -8.81
C ALA A 134 -5.39 -29.24 -9.18
N THR A 135 -6.22 -28.20 -9.08
CA THR A 135 -5.81 -26.80 -9.25
C THR A 135 -4.95 -26.27 -8.12
N GLY A 136 -4.90 -26.97 -6.97
CA GLY A 136 -4.19 -26.54 -5.77
C GLY A 136 -4.96 -25.55 -4.89
N TYR A 137 -6.15 -25.12 -5.30
CA TYR A 137 -6.96 -24.13 -4.59
C TYR A 137 -8.25 -24.74 -4.03
N GLN A 138 -8.60 -24.36 -2.80
CA GLN A 138 -9.84 -24.82 -2.13
C GLN A 138 -11.10 -24.24 -2.76
N PHE A 139 -10.99 -23.02 -3.29
CA PHE A 139 -12.04 -22.35 -4.05
C PHE A 139 -11.42 -21.40 -5.09
N ALA A 140 -12.19 -21.07 -6.12
CA ALA A 140 -11.75 -20.14 -7.16
C ALA A 140 -12.84 -19.10 -7.49
N PHE A 141 -12.45 -17.82 -7.43
CA PHE A 141 -13.18 -16.67 -7.94
C PHE A 141 -12.34 -16.03 -9.03
N VAL A 142 -12.66 -16.29 -10.30
CA VAL A 142 -11.82 -15.87 -11.44
C VAL A 142 -12.59 -15.03 -12.44
N GLY A 143 -12.11 -13.83 -12.74
CA GLY A 143 -12.65 -13.04 -13.85
C GLY A 143 -14.06 -12.48 -13.62
N ASN A 144 -14.57 -12.50 -12.39
CA ASN A 144 -15.93 -12.04 -12.08
C ASN A 144 -16.00 -10.51 -12.07
N VAL A 145 -17.21 -9.98 -12.19
CA VAL A 145 -17.48 -8.54 -12.02
C VAL A 145 -18.46 -8.38 -10.89
N VAL A 146 -18.05 -7.78 -9.77
CA VAL A 146 -18.98 -7.35 -8.73
C VAL A 146 -19.29 -5.88 -8.96
N ASP A 147 -20.53 -5.61 -9.31
CA ASP A 147 -20.99 -4.27 -9.67
C ASP A 147 -22.24 -3.94 -8.86
N PHE A 148 -22.11 -2.95 -7.98
CA PHE A 148 -23.23 -2.52 -7.16
C PHE A 148 -24.19 -1.55 -7.85
N GLY A 149 -23.84 -1.10 -9.07
CA GLY A 149 -24.53 -0.07 -9.81
C GLY A 149 -24.35 1.34 -9.22
N GLU A 150 -24.64 2.35 -10.05
CA GLU A 150 -24.65 3.78 -9.68
C GLU A 150 -25.46 4.08 -8.41
N GLY A 151 -26.50 3.29 -8.14
CA GLY A 151 -27.32 3.43 -6.93
C GLY A 151 -26.53 3.27 -5.63
N ASN A 152 -25.38 2.58 -5.64
CA ASN A 152 -24.61 2.36 -4.43
C ASN A 152 -23.95 3.61 -3.86
N ARG A 153 -23.84 4.69 -4.65
CA ARG A 153 -23.48 6.04 -4.16
C ARG A 153 -24.39 6.54 -3.04
N THR A 154 -25.63 6.06 -3.02
CA THR A 154 -26.63 6.41 -1.98
C THR A 154 -26.91 5.27 -1.01
N GLN A 155 -26.87 4.02 -1.49
CA GLN A 155 -27.20 2.85 -0.66
C GLN A 155 -26.05 2.39 0.24
N GLN A 156 -24.80 2.77 -0.07
CA GLN A 156 -23.59 2.52 0.72
C GLN A 156 -23.45 1.06 1.19
N ARG A 157 -23.63 0.10 0.27
CA ARG A 157 -23.51 -1.33 0.57
C ARG A 157 -22.04 -1.76 0.59
N LYS A 158 -21.68 -2.44 1.69
CA LYS A 158 -20.35 -3.02 1.93
C LYS A 158 -20.47 -4.52 2.14
N TRP A 159 -19.45 -5.34 1.94
CA TRP A 159 -18.29 -5.23 1.06
C TRP A 159 -18.59 -5.93 -0.26
N ALA A 160 -17.65 -5.97 -1.23
CA ALA A 160 -17.86 -6.68 -2.50
C ALA A 160 -17.49 -8.17 -2.42
N ILE A 161 -16.19 -8.48 -2.39
CA ILE A 161 -15.67 -9.85 -2.27
C ILE A 161 -15.12 -10.02 -0.86
N ALA A 162 -15.77 -10.85 -0.06
CA ALA A 162 -15.39 -11.13 1.31
C ALA A 162 -14.86 -12.54 1.48
N ILE A 163 -13.66 -12.64 2.05
CA ILE A 163 -13.01 -13.88 2.46
C ILE A 163 -13.03 -13.89 3.98
N HIS A 164 -13.72 -14.87 4.56
CA HIS A 164 -13.95 -14.95 6.00
C HIS A 164 -13.66 -16.37 6.45
N ASP A 165 -12.64 -16.53 7.31
CA ASP A 165 -12.15 -17.83 7.80
C ASP A 165 -12.01 -18.87 6.66
N SER A 166 -11.50 -18.38 5.53
CA SER A 166 -11.40 -19.11 4.27
C SER A 166 -9.98 -19.00 3.74
N HIS A 167 -9.43 -20.15 3.33
CA HIS A 167 -7.99 -20.31 3.13
C HIS A 167 -7.70 -20.92 1.77
N TYR A 168 -6.45 -20.80 1.31
CA TYR A 168 -5.96 -21.47 0.11
C TYR A 168 -6.83 -21.28 -1.14
N GLY A 169 -7.52 -20.13 -1.25
CA GLY A 169 -8.36 -19.77 -2.38
C GLY A 169 -7.60 -19.03 -3.48
N LEU A 170 -8.12 -19.09 -4.69
CA LEU A 170 -7.72 -18.23 -5.80
C LEU A 170 -8.77 -17.12 -5.99
N ILE A 171 -8.36 -15.87 -5.80
CA ILE A 171 -9.16 -14.68 -6.06
C ILE A 171 -8.41 -13.90 -7.14
N ALA A 172 -8.77 -14.13 -8.41
CA ALA A 172 -7.99 -13.59 -9.52
C ALA A 172 -8.82 -12.90 -10.60
N GLU A 173 -8.27 -11.84 -11.19
CA GLU A 173 -8.84 -11.19 -12.39
C GLU A 173 -10.26 -10.65 -12.18
N ASN A 174 -10.70 -10.48 -10.94
CA ASN A 174 -12.03 -9.95 -10.64
C ASN A 174 -12.01 -8.43 -10.75
N ILE A 175 -13.11 -7.86 -11.23
CA ILE A 175 -13.35 -6.42 -11.23
C ILE A 175 -14.39 -6.14 -10.15
N VAL A 176 -14.09 -5.22 -9.24
CA VAL A 176 -15.06 -4.65 -8.30
C VAL A 176 -15.29 -3.21 -8.67
N ASP A 177 -16.55 -2.83 -8.76
CA ASP A 177 -16.98 -1.49 -9.14
C ASP A 177 -18.11 -1.00 -8.23
N HIS A 178 -18.05 0.29 -7.87
CA HIS A 178 -19.03 0.96 -7.02
C HIS A 178 -19.21 0.33 -5.63
N ALA A 179 -18.18 -0.30 -5.05
CA ALA A 179 -18.28 -0.82 -3.68
C ALA A 179 -18.37 0.31 -2.65
N ALA A 180 -18.85 0.02 -1.43
CA ALA A 180 -18.67 0.92 -0.29
C ALA A 180 -17.91 0.21 0.83
N GLY A 181 -17.19 0.98 1.66
CA GLY A 181 -16.36 0.50 2.75
C GLY A 181 -15.08 -0.16 2.24
N ALA A 182 -15.19 -1.34 1.63
CA ALA A 182 -14.07 -2.01 0.98
C ALA A 182 -14.49 -2.82 -0.25
N GLY A 183 -13.60 -2.88 -1.25
CA GLY A 183 -13.80 -3.69 -2.45
C GLY A 183 -13.57 -5.18 -2.17
N ILE A 184 -12.33 -5.56 -1.90
CA ILE A 184 -11.95 -6.93 -1.51
C ILE A 184 -11.48 -6.92 -0.06
N VAL A 185 -11.93 -7.90 0.72
CA VAL A 185 -11.77 -7.90 2.17
C VAL A 185 -11.43 -9.28 2.76
N THR A 186 -10.59 -9.30 3.79
CA THR A 186 -10.47 -10.41 4.75
C THR A 186 -11.05 -10.01 6.10
N GLU A 187 -11.84 -10.86 6.76
CA GLU A 187 -12.64 -10.44 7.92
C GLU A 187 -11.95 -10.58 9.27
N ASP A 188 -11.28 -11.71 9.53
CA ASP A 188 -10.85 -12.08 10.88
C ASP A 188 -9.31 -12.05 11.05
N GLY A 189 -8.57 -11.99 9.95
CA GLY A 189 -7.10 -12.06 9.94
C GLY A 189 -6.56 -13.47 9.85
N SER A 190 -7.39 -14.50 10.12
CA SER A 190 -7.00 -15.91 9.98
C SER A 190 -6.88 -16.36 8.53
N GLU A 191 -7.49 -15.62 7.60
CA GLU A 191 -7.54 -15.96 6.17
C GLU A 191 -6.12 -15.98 5.58
N THR A 192 -5.62 -17.18 5.30
CA THR A 192 -4.22 -17.44 4.95
C THR A 192 -4.11 -18.41 3.78
N GLY A 193 -2.98 -18.37 3.07
CA GLY A 193 -2.72 -19.17 1.89
C GLY A 193 -3.51 -18.76 0.65
N ASN A 194 -4.31 -17.69 0.72
CA ASN A 194 -5.06 -17.21 -0.43
C ASN A 194 -4.14 -16.46 -1.41
N ARG A 195 -4.49 -16.51 -2.69
CA ARG A 195 -3.82 -15.77 -3.76
C ARG A 195 -4.78 -14.74 -4.35
N PHE A 196 -4.49 -13.47 -4.11
CA PHE A 196 -5.15 -12.31 -4.70
C PHE A 196 -4.30 -11.81 -5.88
N ALA A 197 -4.72 -12.10 -7.11
CA ALA A 197 -3.90 -11.84 -8.30
C ALA A 197 -4.65 -11.06 -9.38
N ARG A 198 -4.10 -9.95 -9.86
CA ARG A 198 -4.66 -9.20 -11.01
C ARG A 198 -6.11 -8.78 -10.85
N ASN A 199 -6.59 -8.61 -9.62
CA ASN A 199 -7.91 -8.02 -9.42
C ASN A 199 -7.85 -6.52 -9.69
N PHE A 200 -8.98 -5.93 -10.06
CA PHE A 200 -9.13 -4.50 -10.26
C PHE A 200 -10.27 -3.99 -9.38
N VAL A 201 -10.01 -3.01 -8.54
CA VAL A 201 -11.02 -2.38 -7.70
C VAL A 201 -11.12 -0.90 -8.04
N VAL A 202 -12.32 -0.43 -8.37
CA VAL A 202 -12.59 0.95 -8.80
C VAL A 202 -13.83 1.53 -8.13
N ARG A 203 -13.87 2.85 -7.94
CA ARG A 203 -15.02 3.59 -7.38
C ARG A 203 -15.48 3.03 -6.03
N VAL A 204 -14.55 2.89 -5.09
CA VAL A 204 -14.92 2.50 -3.72
C VAL A 204 -15.31 3.75 -2.95
N ILE A 205 -16.48 3.72 -2.31
CA ILE A 205 -17.02 4.85 -1.55
C ILE A 205 -16.73 4.63 -0.07
N GLY A 206 -16.25 5.67 0.63
CA GLY A 206 -16.02 5.63 2.06
C GLY A 206 -17.29 5.69 2.90
N GLY A 207 -17.15 5.43 4.18
CA GLY A 207 -18.15 5.72 5.20
C GLY A 207 -18.21 7.22 5.52
N ASN A 208 -18.80 7.57 6.65
CA ASN A 208 -18.99 8.94 7.17
C ASN A 208 -17.69 9.71 7.53
N ASN A 209 -16.53 9.35 6.97
CA ASN A 209 -15.23 10.01 7.16
C ASN A 209 -14.68 10.03 8.60
N GLU A 210 -15.12 9.13 9.50
CA GLU A 210 -14.60 9.06 10.86
C GLU A 210 -13.47 8.01 11.03
N ARG A 211 -12.31 8.47 11.55
CA ARG A 211 -11.13 7.63 11.87
C ARG A 211 -11.47 6.45 12.80
N THR A 212 -12.50 6.61 13.63
CA THR A 212 -12.99 5.65 14.63
C THR A 212 -13.85 4.52 14.06
N GLU A 213 -14.08 4.47 12.74
CA GLU A 213 -15.02 3.53 12.12
C GLU A 213 -14.41 2.49 11.18
N ASP A 214 -13.11 2.53 10.89
CA ASP A 214 -12.48 1.50 10.03
C ASP A 214 -11.93 0.30 10.81
N ARG A 215 -11.61 0.53 12.09
CA ARG A 215 -11.45 -0.45 13.17
C ARG A 215 -11.45 0.32 14.49
N ASP A 216 -12.36 0.00 15.39
CA ASP A 216 -12.30 0.46 16.78
C ASP A 216 -11.62 -0.66 17.60
N PRO A 217 -10.52 -0.37 18.32
CA PRO A 217 -9.82 -1.30 19.21
C PRO A 217 -10.73 -2.15 20.10
N GLY A 218 -11.89 -1.61 20.51
CA GLY A 218 -12.85 -2.28 21.38
C GLY A 218 -14.12 -2.77 20.68
N ASP A 219 -14.27 -2.57 19.37
CA ASP A 219 -15.52 -2.84 18.65
C ASP A 219 -15.31 -3.35 17.22
N ASN A 220 -15.21 -4.68 17.10
CA ASN A 220 -15.16 -5.43 15.84
C ASN A 220 -16.45 -5.30 15.00
N SER A 221 -17.47 -4.54 15.44
CA SER A 221 -18.59 -4.20 14.56
C SER A 221 -18.21 -3.18 13.48
N LYS A 222 -17.06 -2.50 13.62
CA LYS A 222 -16.62 -1.38 12.78
C LYS A 222 -15.52 -1.72 11.76
N LEU A 223 -15.59 -2.89 11.12
CA LEU A 223 -14.55 -3.31 10.17
C LEU A 223 -14.76 -2.74 8.76
N GLY A 224 -13.67 -2.34 8.11
CA GLY A 224 -13.52 -2.09 6.67
C GLY A 224 -14.49 -1.06 6.08
N ARG A 225 -14.63 0.10 6.72
CA ARG A 225 -15.60 1.15 6.34
C ARG A 225 -14.96 2.37 5.72
N ALA A 226 -13.63 2.50 5.74
CA ALA A 226 -12.99 3.75 5.35
C ALA A 226 -13.20 4.11 3.86
N GLY A 227 -13.46 3.15 2.98
CA GLY A 227 -13.42 3.36 1.54
C GLY A 227 -12.06 2.95 1.01
N VAL A 228 -11.71 1.68 1.19
CA VAL A 228 -10.41 1.10 0.82
C VAL A 228 -10.62 0.12 -0.32
N ALA A 229 -9.77 0.13 -1.35
CA ALA A 229 -9.92 -0.84 -2.42
C ALA A 229 -9.67 -2.29 -1.94
N TYR A 230 -8.54 -2.51 -1.29
CA TYR A 230 -8.16 -3.80 -0.68
C TYR A 230 -7.94 -3.61 0.82
N TRP A 231 -8.84 -4.16 1.63
CA TRP A 231 -8.74 -4.09 3.08
C TRP A 231 -8.49 -5.48 3.64
N PHE A 232 -7.31 -5.72 4.17
CA PHE A 232 -6.96 -7.00 4.76
C PHE A 232 -6.95 -6.86 6.28
N ASN A 233 -7.86 -7.53 6.98
CA ASN A 233 -7.60 -7.86 8.37
C ASN A 233 -6.45 -8.87 8.38
N GLY A 234 -5.44 -8.65 9.21
CA GLY A 234 -4.23 -9.47 9.26
C GLY A 234 -3.05 -8.84 8.52
N GLY A 235 -1.85 -9.21 8.94
CA GLY A 235 -0.60 -8.64 8.41
C GLY A 235 -0.07 -9.29 7.14
N GLY A 236 -0.26 -10.61 6.98
CA GLY A 236 0.40 -11.38 5.91
C GLY A 236 -0.18 -12.78 5.72
N GLY A 237 0.63 -13.68 5.16
CA GLY A 237 0.23 -15.08 4.93
C GLY A 237 -0.62 -15.32 3.68
N ASN A 238 -0.86 -14.30 2.87
CA ASN A 238 -1.47 -14.39 1.55
C ASN A 238 -0.50 -13.90 0.48
N VAL A 239 -0.72 -14.32 -0.77
CA VAL A 239 -0.03 -13.79 -1.95
C VAL A 239 -0.89 -12.68 -2.54
N ILE A 240 -0.35 -11.46 -2.62
CA ILE A 240 -1.01 -10.26 -3.15
C ILE A 240 -0.17 -9.70 -4.30
N GLU A 241 -0.56 -10.02 -5.52
CA GLU A 241 0.25 -9.70 -6.70
C GLU A 241 -0.55 -9.03 -7.82
N GLU A 242 0.07 -8.02 -8.45
CA GLU A 242 -0.43 -7.41 -9.69
C GLU A 242 -1.87 -6.85 -9.59
N ASN A 243 -2.36 -6.55 -8.38
CA ASN A 243 -3.69 -6.00 -8.18
C ASN A 243 -3.67 -4.48 -8.40
N VAL A 244 -4.80 -3.93 -8.85
CA VAL A 244 -4.92 -2.51 -9.14
C VAL A 244 -6.06 -1.87 -8.35
N ALA A 245 -5.75 -0.79 -7.63
CA ALA A 245 -6.71 0.09 -7.00
C ALA A 245 -6.78 1.43 -7.76
N ALA A 246 -7.96 1.85 -8.20
CA ALA A 246 -8.12 3.12 -8.90
C ALA A 246 -9.37 3.89 -8.43
N ALA A 247 -9.32 5.23 -8.49
CA ALA A 247 -10.48 6.08 -8.20
C ALA A 247 -11.18 5.70 -6.88
N VAL A 248 -10.39 5.59 -5.81
CA VAL A 248 -10.89 5.29 -4.46
C VAL A 248 -11.44 6.57 -3.82
N ALA A 249 -12.42 6.43 -2.92
CA ALA A 249 -13.07 7.53 -2.21
C ALA A 249 -12.11 8.61 -1.72
N GLU A 250 -12.53 9.87 -1.86
CA GLU A 250 -11.85 10.97 -1.20
C GLU A 250 -12.12 10.95 0.31
N CYS A 251 -11.12 10.57 1.08
CA CYS A 251 -11.05 10.84 2.50
C CYS A 251 -9.58 10.80 2.97
N THR A 252 -9.31 11.40 4.13
CA THR A 252 -7.94 11.47 4.69
C THR A 252 -7.30 10.10 4.87
N TYR A 253 -8.08 9.08 5.24
CA TYR A 253 -7.60 7.73 5.55
C TYR A 253 -8.20 6.66 4.61
N CYS A 254 -8.44 7.04 3.35
CA CYS A 254 -8.84 6.14 2.29
C CYS A 254 -7.58 5.68 1.54
N TYR A 255 -7.51 4.39 1.22
CA TYR A 255 -6.30 3.77 0.67
C TYR A 255 -6.60 2.86 -0.52
N GLY A 256 -5.64 2.73 -1.43
CA GLY A 256 -5.64 1.61 -2.37
C GLY A 256 -5.53 0.28 -1.62
N PHE A 257 -4.54 0.16 -0.75
CA PHE A 257 -4.27 -1.06 0.03
C PHE A 257 -4.12 -0.74 1.51
N LYS A 258 -4.79 -1.53 2.36
CA LYS A 258 -4.65 -1.46 3.82
C LYS A 258 -4.46 -2.85 4.39
N PHE A 259 -3.41 -3.04 5.17
CA PHE A 259 -3.19 -4.21 6.02
C PHE A 259 -3.36 -3.77 7.48
N ASP A 260 -4.36 -4.34 8.15
CA ASP A 260 -4.77 -3.98 9.50
C ASP A 260 -4.62 -5.20 10.42
N ASN A 261 -3.47 -5.33 11.08
CA ASN A 261 -3.21 -6.46 11.97
C ASN A 261 -3.46 -6.13 13.46
N VAL A 262 -4.05 -4.97 13.75
CA VAL A 262 -4.13 -4.43 15.10
C VAL A 262 -5.01 -5.30 16.01
N TYR A 263 -4.56 -5.69 17.19
CA TYR A 263 -5.35 -6.52 18.14
C TYR A 263 -5.78 -7.92 17.66
N ASN A 264 -5.19 -8.45 16.59
CA ASN A 264 -5.53 -9.82 16.15
C ASN A 264 -4.98 -10.87 17.13
N GLY A 265 -3.76 -10.69 17.64
CA GLY A 265 -3.16 -11.62 18.61
C GLY A 265 -3.00 -13.03 18.04
N GLU A 266 -3.38 -14.05 18.82
CA GLU A 266 -3.32 -15.44 18.38
C GLU A 266 -4.52 -15.79 17.47
N LEU A 267 -4.21 -16.33 16.29
CA LEU A 267 -5.19 -16.76 15.29
C LEU A 267 -5.14 -18.28 15.12
N MET A 268 -6.31 -18.91 15.02
CA MET A 268 -6.42 -20.30 14.60
C MET A 268 -6.41 -20.34 13.06
N ILE A 269 -5.41 -21.00 12.48
CA ILE A 269 -5.28 -21.17 11.02
C ILE A 269 -5.15 -22.64 10.65
N PRO A 270 -5.50 -23.07 9.43
CA PRO A 270 -5.37 -24.46 9.01
C PRO A 270 -3.90 -24.89 8.91
N SER A 271 -3.59 -26.05 9.47
CA SER A 271 -2.24 -26.66 9.44
C SER A 271 -1.77 -27.05 8.03
N ALA A 272 -2.69 -27.25 7.09
CA ALA A 272 -2.43 -27.58 5.68
C ALA A 272 -3.68 -27.29 4.82
N PRO A 273 -3.55 -27.23 3.48
CA PRO A 273 -4.71 -27.20 2.58
C PRO A 273 -5.68 -28.37 2.84
N GLY A 274 -6.96 -28.05 2.98
CA GLY A 274 -8.06 -28.96 3.27
C GLY A 274 -8.25 -29.26 4.76
N ALA A 275 -7.36 -28.79 5.64
CA ALA A 275 -7.53 -28.95 7.08
C ALA A 275 -8.63 -28.00 7.60
N ASP A 276 -9.49 -28.49 8.49
CA ASP A 276 -10.49 -27.66 9.16
C ASP A 276 -9.88 -27.07 10.44
N PRO A 277 -9.64 -25.76 10.50
CA PRO A 277 -9.01 -25.14 11.67
C PRO A 277 -9.82 -25.30 12.96
N HIS A 278 -11.14 -25.51 12.84
CA HIS A 278 -12.06 -25.62 13.99
C HIS A 278 -12.45 -27.07 14.33
N ASP A 279 -11.96 -28.05 13.56
CA ASP A 279 -12.18 -29.49 13.79
C ASP A 279 -10.85 -30.27 13.75
N GLY A 280 -9.91 -29.88 14.63
CA GLY A 280 -8.65 -30.61 14.87
C GLY A 280 -7.59 -30.46 13.77
N GLY A 281 -7.87 -29.74 12.68
CA GLY A 281 -6.92 -29.42 11.61
C GLY A 281 -6.20 -28.08 11.77
N GLY A 282 -6.41 -27.37 12.87
CA GLY A 282 -5.87 -26.03 13.12
C GLY A 282 -4.55 -26.00 13.88
N ILE A 283 -3.83 -24.89 13.72
CA ILE A 283 -2.69 -24.47 14.54
C ILE A 283 -2.92 -23.03 15.02
N MET A 284 -2.54 -22.76 16.27
CA MET A 284 -2.53 -21.40 16.82
C MET A 284 -1.24 -20.70 16.41
N VAL A 285 -1.36 -19.50 15.84
CA VAL A 285 -0.23 -18.68 15.39
C VAL A 285 -0.40 -17.25 15.90
N ASP A 286 0.66 -16.68 16.45
CA ASP A 286 0.72 -15.24 16.74
C ASP A 286 0.73 -14.47 15.41
N SER A 287 -0.36 -13.74 15.12
CA SER A 287 -0.53 -12.96 13.89
C SER A 287 0.60 -11.96 13.67
N TYR A 288 1.23 -11.44 14.73
CA TYR A 288 2.34 -10.49 14.63
C TYR A 288 3.63 -11.14 14.13
N THR A 289 3.68 -12.47 14.04
CA THR A 289 4.81 -13.23 13.49
C THR A 289 4.63 -13.59 12.01
N ILE A 290 3.47 -13.28 11.43
CA ILE A 290 3.17 -13.51 10.02
C ILE A 290 3.52 -12.26 9.23
N GLY A 291 4.66 -12.28 8.55
CA GLY A 291 5.13 -11.17 7.71
C GLY A 291 4.39 -11.05 6.38
N LEU A 292 4.34 -9.82 5.85
CA LEU A 292 3.90 -9.54 4.49
C LEU A 292 5.04 -9.92 3.53
N THR A 293 5.05 -11.15 3.02
CA THR A 293 6.19 -11.68 2.25
C THR A 293 5.97 -11.66 0.73
N ASP A 294 4.71 -11.60 0.28
CA ASP A 294 4.32 -11.69 -1.12
C ASP A 294 3.39 -10.53 -1.53
N PHE A 295 3.83 -9.28 -1.32
CA PHE A 295 3.20 -8.08 -1.89
C PHE A 295 4.03 -7.56 -3.05
N VAL A 296 3.66 -7.92 -4.28
CA VAL A 296 4.51 -7.72 -5.47
C VAL A 296 3.75 -7.11 -6.64
N GLY A 297 4.28 -6.03 -7.22
CA GLY A 297 3.78 -5.51 -8.50
C GLY A 297 2.37 -4.92 -8.45
N ASN A 298 1.84 -4.61 -7.26
CA ASN A 298 0.53 -4.00 -7.11
C ASN A 298 0.59 -2.52 -7.50
N GLU A 299 -0.54 -1.97 -7.93
CA GLU A 299 -0.65 -0.61 -8.45
C GLU A 299 -1.80 0.14 -7.78
N ALA A 300 -1.59 1.41 -7.45
CA ALA A 300 -2.65 2.32 -7.01
C ALA A 300 -2.58 3.66 -7.73
N TYR A 301 -3.70 4.17 -8.26
CA TYR A 301 -3.70 5.45 -8.93
C TYR A 301 -4.98 6.27 -8.81
N ALA A 302 -4.86 7.60 -8.89
CA ALA A 302 -5.94 8.53 -8.60
C ALA A 302 -6.64 8.16 -7.26
N VAL A 303 -5.80 7.95 -6.23
CA VAL A 303 -6.21 7.61 -4.87
C VAL A 303 -5.69 8.67 -3.91
N PRO A 304 -6.35 8.94 -2.77
CA PRO A 304 -5.77 9.80 -1.75
C PRO A 304 -4.45 9.23 -1.25
N ASN A 305 -4.46 7.94 -0.90
CA ASN A 305 -3.29 7.24 -0.41
C ASN A 305 -3.09 5.88 -1.11
N GLY A 306 -1.84 5.50 -1.37
CA GLY A 306 -1.53 4.23 -2.03
C GLY A 306 -1.65 3.03 -1.08
N LEU A 307 -0.83 2.99 -0.04
CA LEU A 307 -0.66 1.86 0.86
C LEU A 307 -0.60 2.29 2.33
N THR A 308 -1.13 1.46 3.24
CA THR A 308 -0.85 1.51 4.67
C THR A 308 -0.75 0.11 5.29
N ILE A 309 0.14 -0.06 6.27
CA ILE A 309 0.45 -1.34 6.92
C ILE A 309 0.54 -1.12 8.43
N TRP A 310 -0.24 -1.87 9.20
CA TRP A 310 -0.39 -1.72 10.64
C TRP A 310 -0.04 -3.02 11.38
N TRP A 311 0.88 -2.95 12.33
CA TRP A 311 1.24 -4.02 13.28
C TRP A 311 1.72 -5.31 12.59
N VAL A 312 2.60 -5.15 11.60
CA VAL A 312 3.18 -6.29 10.87
C VAL A 312 4.61 -6.52 11.35
N CYS A 313 4.93 -7.77 11.69
CA CYS A 313 6.16 -8.13 12.39
C CYS A 313 6.35 -7.42 13.74
N THR A 314 5.29 -6.85 14.31
CA THR A 314 5.31 -6.14 15.59
C THR A 314 3.92 -6.16 16.22
N GLU A 315 3.87 -6.18 17.55
CA GLU A 315 2.65 -5.94 18.31
C GLU A 315 2.78 -4.56 18.94
N TRP A 316 2.07 -3.56 18.39
CA TRP A 316 2.32 -2.16 18.72
C TRP A 316 3.83 -1.86 18.56
N GLU A 317 4.51 -1.45 19.63
CA GLU A 317 5.94 -1.14 19.66
C GLU A 317 6.81 -2.32 20.14
N THR A 318 6.24 -3.53 20.20
CA THR A 318 6.94 -4.78 20.58
C THR A 318 7.33 -5.57 19.33
N PRO A 319 8.58 -5.44 18.83
CA PRO A 319 9.00 -6.06 17.58
C PRO A 319 9.10 -7.59 17.66
N ARG A 320 8.80 -8.28 16.55
CA ARG A 320 9.02 -9.71 16.34
C ARG A 320 10.24 -9.91 15.44
N ASP A 321 11.41 -10.12 16.04
CA ASP A 321 12.69 -10.08 15.31
C ASP A 321 12.97 -11.27 14.38
N ALA A 322 12.19 -12.34 14.45
CA ALA A 322 12.24 -13.44 13.50
C ALA A 322 11.32 -13.24 12.28
N CYS A 323 10.55 -12.14 12.26
CA CYS A 323 9.60 -11.82 11.20
C CYS A 323 10.17 -10.72 10.29
N THR A 324 10.04 -10.91 8.98
CA THR A 324 10.41 -9.93 7.95
C THR A 324 9.23 -9.68 7.04
N SER A 325 9.13 -8.46 6.51
CA SER A 325 8.13 -8.10 5.50
C SER A 325 8.77 -7.40 4.31
N THR A 326 8.13 -7.49 3.15
CA THR A 326 8.59 -6.88 1.90
C THR A 326 7.41 -6.33 1.11
N VAL A 327 7.52 -5.05 0.75
CA VAL A 327 6.74 -4.39 -0.29
C VAL A 327 7.64 -4.30 -1.52
N LYS A 328 7.27 -4.98 -2.60
CA LYS A 328 8.09 -5.09 -3.80
C LYS A 328 7.38 -4.54 -5.04
N ASP A 329 8.09 -3.72 -5.81
CA ASP A 329 7.63 -3.21 -7.11
C ASP A 329 6.22 -2.57 -7.03
N PHE A 330 5.91 -1.89 -5.92
CA PHE A 330 4.63 -1.19 -5.77
C PHE A 330 4.67 0.11 -6.56
N HIS A 331 3.68 0.29 -7.42
CA HIS A 331 3.54 1.50 -8.22
C HIS A 331 2.38 2.34 -7.69
N VAL A 332 2.65 3.60 -7.37
CA VAL A 332 1.63 4.57 -7.03
C VAL A 332 1.75 5.80 -7.91
N TRP A 333 0.66 6.24 -8.53
CA TRP A 333 0.74 7.41 -9.39
C TRP A 333 -0.52 8.26 -9.35
N HIS A 334 -0.31 9.56 -9.54
CA HIS A 334 -1.36 10.57 -9.40
C HIS A 334 -2.15 10.45 -8.09
N HIS A 335 -1.48 10.00 -7.01
CA HIS A 335 -2.01 10.13 -5.67
C HIS A 335 -1.82 11.56 -5.16
N HIS A 336 -2.61 11.97 -4.19
CA HIS A 336 -2.64 13.37 -3.73
C HIS A 336 -2.34 13.58 -2.26
N ARG A 337 -2.13 12.52 -1.47
CA ARG A 337 -1.63 12.60 -0.10
C ARG A 337 -0.37 11.75 0.05
N TRP A 338 -0.49 10.49 0.47
CA TRP A 338 0.65 9.64 0.78
C TRP A 338 0.73 8.42 -0.13
N GLY A 339 1.86 8.21 -0.80
CA GLY A 339 2.10 6.98 -1.56
C GLY A 339 2.10 5.76 -0.64
N TYR A 340 2.79 5.88 0.49
CA TYR A 340 2.74 4.97 1.63
C TYR A 340 2.66 5.75 2.94
N PHE A 341 1.67 5.43 3.77
CA PHE A 341 1.59 5.90 5.17
C PHE A 341 1.90 4.73 6.10
N ALA A 342 3.06 4.79 6.75
CA ALA A 342 3.51 3.77 7.68
C ALA A 342 2.85 3.87 9.07
N TYR A 343 2.35 2.74 9.54
CA TYR A 343 2.03 2.46 10.95
C TYR A 343 2.99 1.39 11.47
N GLU A 344 2.85 0.94 12.73
CA GLU A 344 3.91 0.17 13.38
C GLU A 344 4.37 -1.04 12.55
N THR A 345 5.66 -1.07 12.19
CA THR A 345 6.31 -2.19 11.50
C THR A 345 7.71 -2.48 12.04
N ASN A 346 8.17 -3.71 11.83
CA ASN A 346 9.54 -4.14 12.13
C ASN A 346 10.11 -4.93 10.95
N GLN A 347 11.39 -4.67 10.61
CA GLN A 347 12.10 -5.34 9.52
C GLN A 347 11.34 -5.30 8.18
N MET A 348 10.83 -4.11 7.84
CA MET A 348 10.17 -3.83 6.58
C MET A 348 11.18 -3.48 5.49
N LEU A 349 11.20 -4.25 4.40
CA LEU A 349 11.88 -3.92 3.17
C LEU A 349 10.89 -3.30 2.16
N ILE A 350 11.21 -2.10 1.69
CA ILE A 350 10.52 -1.44 0.58
C ILE A 350 11.49 -1.42 -0.59
N ASP A 351 11.21 -2.24 -1.62
CA ASP A 351 12.12 -2.49 -2.74
C ASP A 351 11.44 -2.21 -4.07
N GLY A 352 12.01 -1.31 -4.89
CA GLY A 352 11.44 -0.99 -6.20
C GLY A 352 10.15 -0.16 -6.13
N PHE A 353 9.93 0.60 -5.06
CA PHE A 353 8.74 1.45 -4.93
C PHE A 353 8.80 2.60 -5.94
N VAL A 354 7.79 2.73 -6.80
CA VAL A 354 7.71 3.78 -7.81
C VAL A 354 6.57 4.73 -7.47
N ALA A 355 6.86 6.03 -7.40
CA ALA A 355 5.86 7.08 -7.29
C ALA A 355 5.95 8.06 -8.46
N ARG A 356 4.80 8.41 -9.06
CA ARG A 356 4.71 9.43 -10.11
C ARG A 356 3.60 10.43 -9.83
N GLY A 357 3.97 11.66 -9.53
CA GLY A 357 3.03 12.76 -9.40
C GLY A 357 3.00 13.65 -10.65
N ASP A 358 1.92 14.41 -10.78
CA ASP A 358 1.74 15.41 -11.82
C ASP A 358 2.41 16.72 -11.41
N GLU A 359 3.52 17.06 -12.09
CA GLU A 359 4.25 18.31 -11.81
C GLU A 359 3.40 19.57 -11.98
N ARG A 360 2.31 19.51 -12.77
CA ARG A 360 1.38 20.62 -12.95
C ARG A 360 0.59 20.90 -11.68
N VAL A 361 0.24 19.85 -10.92
CA VAL A 361 -0.40 19.98 -9.60
C VAL A 361 0.58 20.61 -8.63
N LEU A 362 1.83 20.14 -8.62
CA LEU A 362 2.89 20.67 -7.76
C LEU A 362 3.33 22.10 -8.06
N ALA A 363 2.87 22.72 -9.15
CA ALA A 363 3.08 24.15 -9.38
C ALA A 363 2.43 25.02 -8.29
N ASN A 364 1.44 24.49 -7.57
CA ASN A 364 0.93 25.08 -6.35
C ASN A 364 1.79 24.65 -5.15
N GLU A 365 2.42 25.61 -4.47
CA GLU A 365 3.33 25.37 -3.35
C GLU A 365 2.66 24.77 -2.10
N TYR A 366 1.33 24.87 -2.01
CA TYR A 366 0.54 24.31 -0.92
C TYR A 366 0.14 22.86 -1.13
N GLU A 367 0.40 22.27 -2.30
CA GLU A 367 0.22 20.83 -2.51
C GLU A 367 1.35 20.09 -1.78
N ASP A 368 0.98 19.11 -0.97
CA ASP A 368 1.89 18.42 -0.05
C ASP A 368 1.94 16.90 -0.29
N VAL A 369 1.94 16.54 -1.57
CA VAL A 369 1.96 15.14 -2.00
C VAL A 369 3.29 14.50 -1.61
N THR A 370 3.22 13.42 -0.84
CA THR A 370 4.38 12.73 -0.30
C THR A 370 4.49 11.31 -0.86
N GLY A 371 5.70 10.90 -1.21
CA GLY A 371 5.97 9.52 -1.65
C GLY A 371 5.84 8.53 -0.50
N LEU A 372 6.84 8.51 0.39
CA LEU A 372 6.87 7.66 1.59
C LEU A 372 6.76 8.52 2.84
N PHE A 373 5.66 8.40 3.56
CA PHE A 373 5.40 9.07 4.84
C PHE A 373 5.62 8.06 5.97
N LEU A 374 6.83 8.06 6.53
CA LEU A 374 7.28 7.04 7.50
C LEU A 374 7.25 7.54 8.95
N VAL A 375 6.58 8.64 9.22
CA VAL A 375 6.57 9.33 10.52
C VAL A 375 5.45 8.82 11.45
N ASP A 376 5.27 9.47 12.61
CA ASP A 376 4.29 9.20 13.69
C ASP A 376 4.52 7.96 14.54
N TYR A 377 4.65 6.81 13.88
CA TYR A 377 4.58 5.48 14.48
C TYR A 377 5.91 4.74 14.43
N PHE A 378 6.00 3.64 15.18
CA PHE A 378 7.20 2.82 15.33
C PHE A 378 7.60 2.12 14.02
N GLN A 379 8.76 2.48 13.46
CA GLN A 379 9.33 1.89 12.25
C GLN A 379 10.73 1.35 12.54
N ARG A 380 10.82 0.08 12.92
CA ARG A 380 12.11 -0.49 13.31
C ARG A 380 12.78 -1.23 12.17
N ARG A 381 14.06 -0.91 11.92
CA ARG A 381 14.90 -1.57 10.92
C ARG A 381 14.32 -1.52 9.50
N THR A 382 13.71 -0.39 9.14
CA THR A 382 13.15 -0.15 7.81
C THR A 382 14.25 0.08 6.78
N VAL A 383 14.13 -0.57 5.63
CA VAL A 383 15.02 -0.41 4.48
C VAL A 383 14.18 0.02 3.28
N VAL A 384 14.53 1.16 2.69
CA VAL A 384 14.02 1.63 1.39
C VAL A 384 15.14 1.49 0.39
N ARG A 385 14.92 0.76 -0.69
CA ARG A 385 15.92 0.62 -1.76
C ARG A 385 15.31 0.59 -3.14
N ASN A 386 16.10 0.95 -4.14
CA ASN A 386 15.68 0.99 -5.55
C ASN A 386 14.40 1.81 -5.76
N ALA A 387 14.12 2.79 -4.91
CA ALA A 387 12.91 3.60 -5.01
C ALA A 387 13.08 4.65 -6.12
N ASP A 388 12.00 4.92 -6.83
CA ASP A 388 11.94 5.93 -7.88
C ASP A 388 10.73 6.84 -7.63
N LEU A 389 10.95 7.94 -6.90
CA LEU A 389 9.90 8.83 -6.42
C LEU A 389 10.01 10.18 -7.12
N GLN A 390 9.08 10.48 -8.03
CA GLN A 390 9.14 11.67 -8.88
C GLN A 390 7.83 12.45 -8.86
N GLY A 391 7.92 13.78 -8.98
CA GLY A 391 6.75 14.64 -8.97
C GLY A 391 6.08 14.71 -7.59
N MET A 392 6.88 14.76 -6.51
CA MET A 392 6.39 14.89 -5.13
C MET A 392 6.78 16.23 -4.50
N ALA A 393 5.98 16.71 -3.53
CA ALA A 393 6.38 17.79 -2.64
C ALA A 393 7.53 17.32 -1.74
N THR A 394 7.37 16.14 -1.13
CA THR A 394 8.39 15.44 -0.37
C THR A 394 8.49 13.99 -0.84
N ALA A 395 9.68 13.51 -1.22
CA ALA A 395 9.82 12.12 -1.65
C ALA A 395 9.76 11.16 -0.45
N ILE A 396 10.56 11.39 0.60
CA ILE A 396 10.58 10.56 1.81
C ILE A 396 10.58 11.45 3.06
N GLU A 397 9.61 11.26 3.93
CA GLU A 397 9.72 11.67 5.33
C GLU A 397 10.27 10.51 6.15
N ALA A 398 11.46 10.69 6.71
CA ALA A 398 12.18 9.62 7.40
C ALA A 398 11.53 9.30 8.75
N PRO A 399 11.62 8.04 9.23
CA PRO A 399 11.03 7.65 10.51
C PRO A 399 11.45 8.51 11.69
N VAL A 400 10.54 8.69 12.64
CA VAL A 400 10.76 9.48 13.87
C VAL A 400 10.72 8.66 15.15
N HIS A 401 10.37 7.37 15.05
CA HIS A 401 10.39 6.38 16.12
C HIS A 401 10.95 5.07 15.56
N ARG A 402 12.22 4.75 15.83
CA ARG A 402 12.97 3.73 15.05
C ARG A 402 13.42 2.49 15.79
N ASP A 403 13.24 2.44 17.11
CA ASP A 403 13.65 1.30 17.91
C ASP A 403 12.89 1.26 19.23
N VAL A 404 13.04 0.16 19.95
CA VAL A 404 12.39 -0.04 21.24
C VAL A 404 12.78 1.09 22.18
N ARG A 405 11.80 1.69 22.85
CA ARG A 405 12.00 2.77 23.83
C ARG A 405 13.07 2.41 24.86
N GLY A 406 13.91 3.38 25.20
CA GLY A 406 15.05 3.21 26.11
C GLY A 406 16.25 2.48 25.54
N SER A 407 16.20 1.99 24.29
CA SER A 407 17.36 1.38 23.64
C SER A 407 18.48 2.39 23.42
N ALA A 408 19.72 1.92 23.56
CA ALA A 408 20.92 2.72 23.35
C ALA A 408 21.99 1.91 22.61
N GLY A 409 22.81 2.59 21.83
CA GLY A 409 23.87 1.96 21.04
C GLY A 409 24.10 2.67 19.72
N ARG A 410 25.11 2.20 18.97
CA ARG A 410 25.40 2.70 17.61
C ARG A 410 24.51 2.05 16.55
N ASP A 411 24.05 0.82 16.79
CA ASP A 411 23.20 0.05 15.85
C ASP A 411 21.70 0.21 16.10
N VAL A 412 21.34 1.08 17.05
CA VAL A 412 19.96 1.36 17.46
C VAL A 412 19.36 2.46 16.59
N GLY A 413 18.09 2.30 16.25
CA GLY A 413 17.30 3.34 15.57
C GLY A 413 17.76 3.66 14.15
N GLN A 414 18.24 2.64 13.43
CA GLN A 414 18.73 2.80 12.06
C GLN A 414 17.60 2.65 11.03
N THR A 415 17.65 3.51 10.01
CA THR A 415 16.85 3.41 8.79
C THR A 415 17.78 3.56 7.60
N TRP A 416 17.58 2.76 6.56
CA TRP A 416 18.38 2.78 5.34
C TRP A 416 17.55 3.25 4.15
N ILE A 417 18.13 4.16 3.37
CA ILE A 417 17.59 4.62 2.09
C ILE A 417 18.72 4.48 1.07
N GLU A 418 18.59 3.56 0.13
CA GLU A 418 19.70 3.24 -0.79
C GLU A 418 19.30 3.10 -2.26
N ASP A 419 20.25 3.34 -3.15
CA ASP A 419 20.16 3.07 -4.59
C ASP A 419 18.90 3.66 -5.26
N SER A 420 18.44 4.81 -4.78
CA SER A 420 17.15 5.40 -5.15
C SER A 420 17.30 6.69 -5.96
N LEU A 421 16.26 7.03 -6.74
CA LEU A 421 16.11 8.30 -7.44
C LEU A 421 14.96 9.09 -6.81
N LEU A 422 15.26 10.30 -6.31
CA LEU A 422 14.28 11.17 -5.67
C LEU A 422 14.21 12.50 -6.44
N VAL A 423 13.10 12.74 -7.13
CA VAL A 423 12.80 13.97 -7.87
C VAL A 423 11.63 14.69 -7.20
N ALA A 424 11.93 15.48 -6.18
CA ALA A 424 10.93 16.13 -5.34
C ALA A 424 11.35 17.54 -4.89
N GLY A 425 10.40 18.32 -4.39
CA GLY A 425 10.70 19.60 -3.73
C GLY A 425 11.66 19.40 -2.55
N THR A 426 11.36 18.41 -1.70
CA THR A 426 12.28 17.88 -0.69
C THR A 426 12.54 16.41 -0.96
N GLY A 427 13.81 16.01 -1.14
CA GLY A 427 14.17 14.61 -1.34
C GLY A 427 13.91 13.78 -0.08
N ILE A 428 14.68 14.05 0.97
CA ILE A 428 14.50 13.40 2.28
C ILE A 428 14.27 14.47 3.34
N PHE A 429 13.16 14.37 4.06
CA PHE A 429 12.85 15.23 5.18
C PHE A 429 13.05 14.47 6.50
N VAL A 430 13.87 15.03 7.38
CA VAL A 430 14.18 14.48 8.70
C VAL A 430 13.76 15.48 9.77
N THR A 431 12.78 15.11 10.58
CA THR A 431 12.37 15.86 11.77
C THR A 431 13.05 15.28 13.01
N SER A 432 13.02 16.00 14.13
CA SER A 432 13.51 15.44 15.39
C SER A 432 12.67 14.24 15.84
N PRO A 433 13.25 13.32 16.64
CA PRO A 433 12.54 12.16 17.15
C PRO A 433 11.25 12.57 17.85
N SER A 434 10.13 11.99 17.42
CA SER A 434 8.79 12.40 17.82
C SER A 434 7.84 11.21 17.71
N SER A 435 6.75 11.21 18.46
CA SER A 435 5.72 10.19 18.33
C SER A 435 4.36 10.69 18.78
N THR A 436 3.30 10.07 18.26
CA THR A 436 1.94 10.19 18.79
C THR A 436 1.79 9.58 20.18
N ASN A 437 2.71 8.70 20.59
CA ASN A 437 2.65 7.89 21.81
C ASN A 437 3.64 8.35 22.90
N GLY A 438 4.14 9.60 22.84
CA GLY A 438 5.17 10.11 23.76
C GLY A 438 6.59 10.03 23.20
N ALA A 439 7.47 10.97 23.57
CA ALA A 439 8.81 11.11 22.96
C ALA A 439 10.00 11.07 23.95
N ASP A 440 9.76 11.09 25.26
CA ASP A 440 10.82 11.28 26.27
C ASP A 440 11.82 10.11 26.35
N ASP A 441 11.39 8.92 25.98
CA ASP A 441 12.15 7.67 26.08
C ASP A 441 12.42 7.02 24.72
N LEU A 442 12.27 7.77 23.62
CA LEU A 442 12.61 7.27 22.29
C LEU A 442 14.09 6.92 22.20
N ALA A 443 14.40 5.95 21.34
CA ALA A 443 15.77 5.54 21.09
C ALA A 443 16.51 6.50 20.13
N PRO A 444 17.83 6.72 20.31
CA PRO A 444 18.69 7.45 19.37
C PRO A 444 18.51 6.97 17.93
N GLN A 445 18.59 7.89 16.96
CA GLN A 445 18.29 7.61 15.56
C GLN A 445 19.45 7.92 14.63
N THR A 446 19.56 7.12 13.57
CA THR A 446 20.48 7.39 12.47
C THR A 446 19.80 7.08 11.15
N THR A 447 19.79 8.05 10.23
CA THR A 447 19.36 7.83 8.84
C THR A 447 20.58 7.58 7.97
N ILE A 448 20.63 6.41 7.34
CA ILE A 448 21.73 6.02 6.45
C ILE A 448 21.23 6.19 5.02
N ILE A 449 21.90 7.04 4.25
CA ILE A 449 21.55 7.36 2.86
C ILE A 449 22.72 6.91 1.99
N ARG A 450 22.50 5.98 1.04
CA ARG A 450 23.58 5.43 0.21
C ARG A 450 23.24 5.47 -1.27
N ASN A 451 24.11 6.03 -2.10
CA ASN A 451 23.92 6.05 -3.57
C ASN A 451 22.56 6.65 -4.01
N VAL A 452 21.97 7.53 -3.21
CA VAL A 452 20.71 8.19 -3.57
C VAL A 452 20.99 9.37 -4.49
N ARG A 453 20.31 9.41 -5.63
CA ARG A 453 20.36 10.51 -6.60
C ARG A 453 19.19 11.44 -6.38
N PHE A 454 19.47 12.73 -6.42
CA PHE A 454 18.48 13.78 -6.20
C PHE A 454 18.36 14.68 -7.43
N ALA A 455 17.13 15.07 -7.72
CA ALA A 455 16.82 16.16 -8.63
C ALA A 455 15.55 16.88 -8.13
N TYR A 456 15.17 17.94 -8.83
CA TYR A 456 14.01 18.76 -8.49
C TYR A 456 12.99 18.72 -9.63
N PRO A 457 11.68 18.66 -9.33
CA PRO A 457 10.63 18.91 -10.30
C PRO A 457 10.84 20.27 -10.97
N ALA A 458 10.43 20.42 -12.24
CA ALA A 458 10.62 21.67 -12.95
C ALA A 458 9.87 22.84 -12.28
N THR A 459 8.78 22.51 -11.57
CA THR A 459 7.86 23.44 -10.93
C THR A 459 8.22 23.78 -9.47
N ARG A 460 9.08 22.99 -8.80
CA ARG A 460 9.38 23.18 -7.37
C ARG A 460 10.83 22.87 -7.06
N ARG A 461 11.55 23.86 -6.55
CA ARG A 461 12.90 23.68 -5.99
C ARG A 461 12.85 23.62 -4.47
N GLY A 462 13.73 22.83 -3.87
CA GLY A 462 13.91 22.83 -2.43
C GLY A 462 15.23 22.17 -2.04
N HIS A 463 15.19 21.13 -1.22
CA HIS A 463 16.40 20.53 -0.65
C HIS A 463 16.51 19.05 -1.00
N HIS A 464 17.72 18.58 -1.29
CA HIS A 464 17.97 17.14 -1.38
C HIS A 464 17.70 16.49 -0.02
N VAL A 465 18.17 17.14 1.04
CA VAL A 465 17.94 16.73 2.44
C VAL A 465 17.57 17.96 3.26
N ARG A 466 16.45 17.89 3.97
CA ARG A 466 16.01 18.92 4.92
C ARG A 466 15.96 18.32 6.32
N ILE A 467 16.49 19.05 7.30
CA ILE A 467 16.52 18.64 8.71
C ILE A 467 15.90 19.75 9.56
N THR A 468 15.04 19.41 10.52
CA THR A 468 14.43 20.37 11.45
C THR A 468 14.43 19.87 12.89
N GLY A 469 14.50 20.79 13.85
CA GLY A 469 14.33 20.49 15.28
C GLY A 469 12.86 20.43 15.72
N ASP A 470 11.95 20.70 14.79
CA ASP A 470 10.53 20.45 14.95
C ASP A 470 10.28 18.95 14.82
N GLY A 471 9.34 18.43 15.63
CA GLY A 471 8.85 17.07 15.49
C GLY A 471 7.97 16.94 14.25
N ALA A 472 7.63 15.71 13.86
CA ALA A 472 6.66 15.49 12.80
C ALA A 472 5.35 16.23 13.10
N ALA A 473 4.76 16.86 12.08
CA ALA A 473 3.56 17.69 12.25
C ALA A 473 2.36 16.91 12.83
N SER A 474 2.35 15.60 12.61
CA SER A 474 1.34 14.66 13.06
C SER A 474 1.66 14.00 14.42
N ALA A 475 2.85 14.23 14.99
CA ALA A 475 3.22 13.75 16.32
C ALA A 475 2.64 14.62 17.44
N THR A 476 2.32 13.99 18.58
CA THR A 476 1.80 14.69 19.77
C THR A 476 2.92 15.17 20.70
N SER A 477 4.14 14.65 20.52
CA SER A 477 5.29 14.93 21.36
C SER A 477 6.58 14.87 20.55
N ASN A 478 7.57 15.68 20.94
CA ASN A 478 8.84 15.84 20.26
C ASN A 478 10.00 15.80 21.27
N ASN A 479 11.11 15.15 20.90
CA ASN A 479 12.35 15.11 21.67
C ASN A 479 13.53 15.60 20.83
N PRO A 480 13.70 16.94 20.71
CA PRO A 480 14.80 17.53 19.95
C PRO A 480 16.17 17.39 20.62
N THR A 481 16.25 16.78 21.80
CA THR A 481 17.52 16.55 22.53
C THR A 481 18.11 15.17 22.30
N LEU A 482 17.33 14.26 21.72
CA LEU A 482 17.75 12.92 21.35
C LEU A 482 18.53 12.88 20.03
N ARG A 483 19.61 12.07 19.97
CA ARG A 483 20.46 11.92 18.76
C ARG A 483 19.62 11.60 17.53
N ASN A 484 19.89 12.29 16.41
CA ASN A 484 19.21 12.07 15.14
C ASN A 484 20.15 12.37 13.96
N ASP A 485 21.19 11.57 13.83
CA ASP A 485 22.28 11.84 12.89
C ASP A 485 21.98 11.30 11.49
N LEU A 486 22.63 11.85 10.48
CA LEU A 486 22.59 11.30 9.12
C LEU A 486 23.99 10.88 8.69
N LEU A 487 24.07 9.70 8.10
CA LEU A 487 25.25 9.18 7.41
C LEU A 487 24.93 9.07 5.93
N ILE A 488 25.59 9.86 5.10
CA ILE A 488 25.45 9.82 3.66
C ILE A 488 26.69 9.18 3.05
N VAL A 489 26.49 8.17 2.20
CA VAL A 489 27.55 7.47 1.47
C VAL A 489 27.31 7.65 -0.03
N ASN A 490 28.35 8.09 -0.74
CA ASN A 490 28.30 8.44 -2.15
C ASN A 490 27.17 9.45 -2.46
N TYR A 491 27.25 10.65 -1.90
CA TYR A 491 26.24 11.68 -2.08
C TYR A 491 25.96 11.96 -3.57
N ASN A 492 24.68 11.95 -3.93
CA ASN A 492 24.20 12.12 -5.30
C ASN A 492 24.83 11.13 -6.31
N GLY A 493 25.23 9.94 -5.86
CA GLY A 493 25.92 8.93 -6.66
C GLY A 493 27.41 9.21 -6.92
N THR A 494 27.99 10.22 -6.27
CA THR A 494 29.41 10.57 -6.43
C THR A 494 30.26 9.69 -5.53
N ALA A 495 31.09 8.82 -6.12
CA ALA A 495 31.90 7.88 -5.36
C ALA A 495 32.84 8.58 -4.34
N ASN A 496 32.83 8.10 -3.10
CA ASN A 496 33.58 8.61 -1.94
C ASN A 496 33.19 10.02 -1.47
N ASP A 497 32.08 10.58 -1.94
CA ASP A 497 31.51 11.81 -1.40
C ASP A 497 30.66 11.51 -0.16
N ASP A 498 31.33 11.09 0.91
CA ASP A 498 30.72 10.58 2.13
C ASP A 498 30.62 11.69 3.19
N LEU A 499 29.44 11.84 3.79
CA LEU A 499 29.10 12.94 4.69
C LEU A 499 28.54 12.42 6.01
N TYR A 500 28.93 13.07 7.10
CA TYR A 500 28.28 12.96 8.39
C TYR A 500 27.56 14.26 8.72
N ILE A 501 26.28 14.19 9.07
CA ILE A 501 25.47 15.37 9.34
C ILE A 501 24.92 15.32 10.76
N VAL A 502 25.24 16.35 11.53
CA VAL A 502 24.66 16.59 12.85
C VAL A 502 23.59 17.68 12.72
N PRO A 503 22.36 17.47 13.18
CA PRO A 503 21.32 18.50 13.11
C PRO A 503 21.72 19.78 13.85
N ALA A 504 21.35 20.95 13.31
CA ALA A 504 21.79 22.24 13.85
C ALA A 504 21.32 22.48 15.30
N TYR A 505 20.20 21.89 15.70
CA TYR A 505 19.66 21.99 17.05
C TYR A 505 20.40 21.12 18.09
N HIS A 506 21.38 20.31 17.68
CA HIS A 506 22.24 19.49 18.54
C HIS A 506 23.67 20.00 18.68
N GLU A 507 24.00 21.11 18.02
CA GLU A 507 25.36 21.52 17.74
C GLU A 507 26.27 21.60 18.98
N SER A 508 25.81 22.19 20.08
CA SER A 508 26.65 22.42 21.27
C SER A 508 26.93 21.18 22.11
N THR A 509 26.17 20.08 21.94
CA THR A 509 26.24 18.92 22.84
C THR A 509 26.85 17.67 22.21
N ARG A 510 26.82 17.54 20.88
CA ARG A 510 27.26 16.31 20.17
C ARG A 510 28.61 16.46 19.46
N CYS A 511 28.99 17.69 19.15
CA CYS A 511 30.23 18.01 18.47
C CYS A 511 31.49 17.52 19.19
N GLU A 512 31.54 17.69 20.52
CA GLU A 512 32.70 17.30 21.34
C GLU A 512 32.72 15.79 21.66
N ALA A 513 31.57 15.13 21.65
CA ALA A 513 31.43 13.75 22.11
C ALA A 513 31.73 12.70 21.02
N ASP A 514 31.34 12.96 19.76
CA ASP A 514 31.39 11.97 18.69
C ASP A 514 32.41 12.30 17.57
N LEU A 515 32.79 13.58 17.39
CA LEU A 515 33.63 14.02 16.26
C LEU A 515 34.97 14.67 16.65
N GLY A 516 35.20 14.96 17.93
CA GLY A 516 36.47 15.46 18.47
C GLY A 516 36.83 16.91 18.14
N ASP A 517 36.59 17.39 16.91
CA ASP A 517 36.77 18.79 16.47
C ASP A 517 35.61 19.22 15.56
N CYS A 518 34.95 20.32 15.92
CA CYS A 518 33.80 20.89 15.20
C CYS A 518 34.08 22.19 14.45
N THR A 519 35.34 22.53 14.24
CA THR A 519 35.74 23.75 13.50
C THR A 519 35.72 23.58 11.97
N ALA A 520 35.53 22.36 11.46
CA ALA A 520 35.72 22.00 10.05
C ALA A 520 34.43 21.65 9.27
N SER A 521 33.29 22.30 9.56
CA SER A 521 32.06 22.05 8.77
C SER A 521 32.17 22.60 7.35
N ILE A 522 31.57 21.88 6.38
CA ILE A 522 31.68 22.17 4.94
C ILE A 522 30.35 22.55 4.29
N ASN A 523 29.42 23.15 5.05
CA ASN A 523 28.05 23.48 4.60
C ASN A 523 27.99 24.23 3.26
N SER A 524 28.91 25.15 3.00
CA SER A 524 28.95 25.93 1.76
C SER A 524 29.19 25.07 0.50
N ALA A 525 29.77 23.87 0.65
CA ALA A 525 29.96 22.91 -0.43
C ALA A 525 28.66 22.15 -0.79
N TYR A 526 27.68 22.11 0.11
CA TYR A 526 26.43 21.34 -0.06
C TYR A 526 25.19 22.20 0.22
N PRO A 527 24.93 23.27 -0.56
CA PRO A 527 23.78 24.17 -0.35
C PRO A 527 22.42 23.50 -0.51
N ALA A 528 22.37 22.31 -1.13
CA ALA A 528 21.15 21.50 -1.28
C ALA A 528 20.76 20.73 0.00
N ILE A 529 21.60 20.76 1.04
CA ILE A 529 21.35 20.18 2.36
C ILE A 529 21.07 21.33 3.33
N ALA A 530 19.92 21.28 4.03
CA ALA A 530 19.49 22.33 4.94
C ALA A 530 19.24 21.82 6.37
N GLY A 531 19.52 22.68 7.37
CA GLY A 531 19.18 22.43 8.77
C GLY A 531 20.17 21.56 9.57
N GLY A 532 21.33 21.22 8.99
CA GLY A 532 22.40 20.47 9.66
C GLY A 532 23.78 21.06 9.42
N ARG A 533 24.75 20.64 10.25
CA ARG A 533 26.18 20.82 10.02
C ARG A 533 26.78 19.59 9.36
N ILE A 534 27.54 19.82 8.30
CA ILE A 534 28.06 18.77 7.43
C ILE A 534 29.55 18.63 7.67
N TYR A 535 29.99 17.40 7.91
CA TYR A 535 31.38 17.04 8.11
C TYR A 535 31.78 15.97 7.10
N PRO A 536 33.00 16.01 6.54
CA PRO A 536 33.51 14.93 5.71
C PRO A 536 33.67 13.67 6.57
N LEU A 537 33.30 12.52 6.02
CA LEU A 537 33.50 11.24 6.70
C LEU A 537 35.00 10.87 6.64
N ILE A 538 35.77 11.14 7.69
CA ILE A 538 37.16 10.67 7.85
C ILE A 538 37.18 9.22 8.34
N ALA A 539 38.27 8.50 8.07
CA ALA A 539 38.42 7.05 8.32
C ALA A 539 38.15 6.56 9.78
N GLU A 540 37.99 7.47 10.75
CA GLU A 540 37.62 7.16 12.14
C GLU A 540 36.10 7.28 12.42
N ALA A 541 35.30 7.64 11.42
CA ALA A 541 33.84 7.64 11.53
C ALA A 541 33.30 6.26 11.94
N PRO A 542 32.15 6.19 12.64
CA PRO A 542 31.55 4.92 13.01
C PRO A 542 31.42 4.01 11.78
N ALA A 543 31.93 2.78 11.89
CA ALA A 543 31.93 1.81 10.81
C ALA A 543 30.52 1.75 10.18
N ILE A 544 30.45 1.90 8.86
CA ILE A 544 29.20 1.81 8.11
C ILE A 544 28.61 0.42 8.39
N PRO A 545 27.45 0.31 9.06
CA PRO A 545 26.86 -0.98 9.35
C PRO A 545 26.56 -1.71 8.04
N THR A 546 27.08 -2.92 7.87
CA THR A 546 26.60 -3.84 6.84
C THR A 546 25.17 -4.24 7.20
N HIS A 547 24.24 -4.22 6.25
CA HIS A 547 22.86 -4.68 6.47
C HIS A 547 22.86 -6.06 7.14
N MET A 548 22.60 -6.11 8.45
CA MET A 548 22.50 -7.37 9.21
C MET A 548 21.18 -8.10 8.92
N ILE A 549 20.28 -7.49 8.16
CA ILE A 549 19.04 -8.14 7.74
C ILE A 549 19.35 -8.94 6.48
N SER A 550 19.69 -10.21 6.66
CA SER A 550 19.55 -11.18 5.57
C SER A 550 18.04 -11.34 5.33
N PHE A 551 17.49 -10.54 4.43
CA PHE A 551 16.18 -10.86 3.88
C PHE A 551 16.34 -12.21 3.18
N PRO A 552 15.55 -13.23 3.55
CA PRO A 552 15.57 -14.47 2.78
C PRO A 552 15.28 -14.08 1.33
N THR A 553 16.18 -14.46 0.41
CA THR A 553 15.81 -14.55 -1.00
C THR A 553 14.50 -15.32 -1.04
N PRO A 554 13.43 -14.81 -1.68
CA PRO A 554 12.15 -15.49 -1.68
C PRO A 554 12.39 -16.94 -2.06
N THR A 555 12.06 -17.87 -1.15
CA THR A 555 11.87 -19.26 -1.55
C THR A 555 10.90 -19.17 -2.72
N PRO A 556 11.23 -19.69 -3.91
CA PRO A 556 10.22 -19.84 -4.93
C PRO A 556 9.07 -20.58 -4.24
N GLY A 557 7.92 -19.90 -4.07
CA GLY A 557 6.68 -20.60 -3.80
C GLY A 557 6.64 -21.79 -4.76
N PRO A 558 6.13 -22.96 -4.32
CA PRO A 558 6.29 -24.22 -5.04
C PRO A 558 6.15 -23.95 -6.52
N THR A 559 7.28 -24.09 -7.24
CA THR A 559 7.31 -23.86 -8.67
C THR A 559 6.16 -24.71 -9.19
N PRO A 560 5.14 -24.14 -9.88
CA PRO A 560 4.15 -24.97 -10.52
C PRO A 560 4.97 -25.93 -11.36
N THR A 561 4.92 -27.21 -11.03
CA THR A 561 5.54 -28.24 -11.85
C THR A 561 5.15 -27.88 -13.27
N THR A 562 6.14 -27.58 -14.10
CA THR A 562 5.94 -27.25 -15.50
C THR A 562 5.07 -28.36 -16.07
N MET A 563 3.79 -28.06 -16.28
CA MET A 563 2.89 -28.95 -17.00
C MET A 563 3.50 -29.09 -18.40
N PRO A 564 3.89 -30.30 -18.82
CA PRO A 564 4.44 -30.48 -20.16
C PRO A 564 3.32 -30.14 -21.17
N GLY A 565 3.42 -28.97 -21.81
CA GLY A 565 2.46 -28.58 -22.85
C GLY A 565 2.31 -27.07 -23.15
N ALA A 566 2.81 -26.15 -22.33
CA ALA A 566 2.67 -24.72 -22.60
C ALA A 566 3.89 -24.17 -23.36
N THR A 567 3.77 -24.02 -24.68
CA THR A 567 4.67 -23.19 -25.50
C THR A 567 4.59 -21.72 -25.07
N PRO A 568 5.70 -20.97 -25.05
CA PRO A 568 5.69 -19.54 -24.69
C PRO A 568 4.97 -18.72 -25.77
N GLN A 569 3.91 -17.99 -25.40
CA GLN A 569 3.32 -16.98 -26.27
C GLN A 569 3.93 -15.60 -26.02
N PRO A 570 4.20 -14.81 -27.08
CA PRO A 570 4.73 -13.46 -26.97
C PRO A 570 3.64 -12.42 -26.65
N ALA A 571 4.11 -11.28 -26.14
CA ALA A 571 3.44 -10.02 -25.82
C ALA A 571 2.00 -9.78 -26.36
N HIS A 572 1.14 -9.34 -25.44
CA HIS A 572 -0.10 -8.58 -25.60
C HIS A 572 -0.76 -8.63 -26.99
N ARG A 573 -1.71 -9.57 -27.14
CA ARG A 573 -2.78 -9.46 -28.14
C ARG A 573 -4.13 -9.69 -27.47
N LEU A 574 -5.04 -8.77 -27.73
CA LEU A 574 -6.46 -8.81 -27.37
C LEU A 574 -7.06 -10.13 -27.90
N TYR A 575 -7.39 -11.08 -27.02
CA TYR A 575 -8.07 -12.32 -27.41
C TYR A 575 -9.58 -12.08 -27.43
N LEU A 576 -10.13 -11.83 -28.64
CA LEU A 576 -11.56 -11.93 -28.93
C LEU A 576 -11.87 -13.39 -29.32
N PRO A 577 -12.87 -14.06 -28.72
CA PRO A 577 -13.28 -15.38 -29.18
C PRO A 577 -13.97 -15.27 -30.54
N ALA A 578 -13.43 -16.00 -31.54
CA ALA A 578 -14.06 -16.16 -32.84
C ALA A 578 -15.38 -16.92 -32.69
N ILE A 579 -16.50 -16.24 -32.98
CA ILE A 579 -17.81 -16.87 -33.13
C ILE A 579 -17.86 -17.41 -34.57
N GLY A 580 -17.67 -18.73 -34.70
CA GLY A 580 -18.01 -19.47 -35.92
C GLY A 580 -19.51 -19.70 -36.02
N ARG A 581 -20.03 -19.61 -37.25
CA ARG A 581 -21.44 -19.83 -37.63
C ARG A 581 -21.98 -21.21 -37.25
#